data_AF-A0A3S5DCC5-F1
#
_entry.id   AF-A0A3S5DCC5-F1
#
_cell.length_a   1.000
_cell.length_b   1.000
_cell.length_c   1.000
_cell.angle_alpha   90.00
_cell.angle_beta   90.00
_cell.angle_gamma   90.00
#
_symmetry.space_group_name_H-M   'P 1'
#
loop_
_entity.id
_entity.type
_entity.pdbx_description
1 polymer ?
#
loop_
_entity_poly.entity_id
_entity_poly.type
_entity_poly.pdbx_seq_one_letter_code
_entity_poly.pdbx_strand_id
1 'polypeptide(L)'
;MRYAIMVTGPAYGTQQASSALQFAHALLNEGHELASVFFYREGVYNANLLTSPASDEYDLVRAWQKLNTQHGVALNICVAAALRRGIIDETEAGRLALPSRQSSAGLYAKRPGRAGGGISHLRSGGAVLMKRIAFVFSTAPHGSASGREGLDALLATSALTEALGVFFISDGVFQLLPGQKPDAVLARDYIATFKLFDLYDIDQCWICAASLRERGLENINFVVDATPLEPVALRRELGNYDVILRF
;
A
#
# COMPACT_ATOMS: atom_id res chain seq x y z
N MET A 1 6.57 21.27 8.28
CA MET A 1 6.12 20.56 7.06
C MET A 1 4.95 19.65 7.42
N ARG A 2 4.14 19.23 6.45
CA ARG A 2 2.96 18.37 6.67
C ARG A 2 3.24 16.96 6.13
N TYR A 3 3.00 15.95 6.95
CA TYR A 3 3.37 14.56 6.67
C TYR A 3 2.17 13.62 6.73
N ALA A 4 2.29 12.53 5.98
CA ALA A 4 1.48 11.33 6.12
C ALA A 4 2.43 10.13 6.20
N ILE A 5 2.12 9.14 7.05
CA ILE A 5 2.94 7.95 7.26
C ILE A 5 2.16 6.73 6.77
N MET A 6 2.78 5.88 5.95
CA MET A 6 2.22 4.58 5.60
C MET A 6 2.91 3.47 6.40
N VAL A 7 2.14 2.68 7.14
CA VAL A 7 2.61 1.55 7.93
C VAL A 7 2.18 0.26 7.24
N THR A 8 3.15 -0.56 6.81
CA THR A 8 2.89 -1.78 6.04
C THR A 8 3.01 -3.08 6.84
N GLY A 9 3.59 -3.02 8.04
CA GLY A 9 3.91 -4.19 8.85
C GLY A 9 3.04 -4.32 10.10
N PRO A 10 2.89 -5.54 10.62
CA PRO A 10 2.06 -5.80 11.80
C PRO A 10 2.60 -5.10 13.05
N ALA A 11 1.79 -5.04 14.11
CA ALA A 11 2.21 -4.48 15.40
C ALA A 11 3.44 -5.21 15.97
N TYR A 12 3.51 -6.54 15.86
CA TYR A 12 4.62 -7.34 16.39
C TYR A 12 5.24 -8.25 15.31
N GLY A 13 6.46 -8.72 15.56
CA GLY A 13 7.20 -9.62 14.66
C GLY A 13 8.18 -8.92 13.71
N THR A 14 8.02 -7.61 13.48
CA THR A 14 8.98 -6.79 12.71
C THR A 14 9.12 -5.40 13.34
N GLN A 15 10.15 -4.64 12.93
CA GLN A 15 10.36 -3.28 13.41
C GLN A 15 9.58 -2.20 12.62
N GLN A 16 8.75 -2.59 11.65
CA GLN A 16 8.09 -1.65 10.73
C GLN A 16 7.14 -0.70 11.46
N ALA A 17 6.25 -1.24 12.31
CA ALA A 17 5.28 -0.43 13.05
C ALA A 17 5.94 0.41 14.16
N SER A 18 6.87 -0.17 14.93
CA SER A 18 7.55 0.55 16.01
C SER A 18 8.43 1.70 15.51
N SER A 19 9.16 1.50 14.41
CA SER A 19 9.97 2.56 13.80
C SER A 19 9.11 3.70 13.27
N ALA A 20 7.98 3.37 12.62
CA ALA A 20 7.04 4.38 12.14
C ALA A 20 6.42 5.20 13.30
N LEU A 21 6.10 4.55 14.41
CA LEU A 21 5.59 5.22 15.60
C LEU A 21 6.63 6.14 16.25
N GLN A 22 7.88 5.70 16.35
CA GLN A 22 8.97 6.56 16.86
C GLN A 22 9.20 7.77 15.96
N PHE A 23 9.19 7.58 14.64
CA PHE A 23 9.29 8.66 13.67
C PHE A 23 8.12 9.64 13.81
N ALA A 24 6.89 9.16 14.00
CA ALA A 24 5.72 10.00 14.22
C ALA A 24 5.87 10.91 15.46
N HIS A 25 6.40 10.39 16.57
CA HIS A 25 6.67 11.20 17.76
C HIS A 25 7.78 12.22 17.52
N ALA A 26 8.89 11.80 16.89
CA ALA A 26 10.01 12.70 16.59
C ALA A 26 9.57 13.88 15.72
N LEU A 27 8.82 13.60 14.65
CA LEU A 27 8.16 14.58 13.80
C LEU A 27 7.32 15.60 14.60
N LEU A 28 6.45 15.12 15.47
CA LEU A 28 5.56 15.99 16.26
C LEU A 28 6.36 16.84 17.26
N ASN A 29 7.40 16.27 17.87
CA ASN A 29 8.30 16.97 18.79
C ASN A 29 9.09 18.09 18.10
N GLU A 30 9.46 17.91 16.82
CA GLU A 30 10.08 18.94 15.97
C GLU A 30 9.07 19.99 15.44
N GLY A 31 7.82 19.98 15.92
CA GLY A 31 6.78 20.94 15.54
C GLY A 31 6.25 20.77 14.12
N HIS A 32 6.44 19.61 13.50
CA HIS A 32 5.83 19.29 12.22
C HIS A 32 4.39 18.78 12.38
N GLU A 33 3.59 18.89 11.31
CA GLU A 33 2.22 18.40 11.30
C GLU A 33 2.17 16.95 10.79
N LEU A 34 1.64 16.03 11.60
CA LEU A 34 1.25 14.70 11.15
C LEU A 34 -0.24 14.68 10.82
N ALA A 35 -0.58 14.77 9.53
CA ALA A 35 -1.99 14.79 9.13
C ALA A 35 -2.65 13.43 9.33
N SER A 36 -1.96 12.35 8.96
CA SER A 36 -2.53 11.00 9.03
C SER A 36 -1.48 9.89 9.05
N VAL A 37 -1.91 8.74 9.57
CA VAL A 37 -1.24 7.45 9.44
C VAL A 37 -2.16 6.52 8.65
N PHE A 38 -1.62 5.84 7.64
CA PHE A 38 -2.34 4.88 6.81
C PHE A 38 -1.78 3.47 7.01
N PHE A 39 -2.61 2.57 7.53
CA PHE A 39 -2.28 1.16 7.71
C PHE A 39 -2.66 0.36 6.47
N TYR A 40 -1.65 -0.23 5.84
CA TYR A 40 -1.79 -1.05 4.63
C TYR A 40 -1.12 -2.42 4.78
N ARG A 41 -1.46 -3.39 3.93
CA ARG A 41 -0.94 -4.77 4.03
C ARG A 41 -1.16 -5.36 5.43
N GLU A 42 -0.11 -5.83 6.10
CA GLU A 42 -0.14 -6.34 7.47
C GLU A 42 -0.19 -5.22 8.51
N GLY A 43 0.05 -3.97 8.10
CA GLY A 43 -0.16 -2.75 8.88
C GLY A 43 -1.53 -2.70 9.54
N VAL A 44 -2.55 -3.26 8.90
CA VAL A 44 -3.92 -3.28 9.44
C VAL A 44 -4.03 -4.03 10.77
N TYR A 45 -3.09 -4.92 11.11
CA TYR A 45 -3.06 -5.58 12.42
C TYR A 45 -2.77 -4.62 13.58
N ASN A 46 -2.21 -3.43 13.32
CA ASN A 46 -2.09 -2.37 14.32
C ASN A 46 -3.45 -1.83 14.79
N ALA A 47 -4.53 -2.19 14.10
CA ALA A 47 -5.90 -1.86 14.50
C ALA A 47 -6.62 -3.00 15.23
N ASN A 48 -5.96 -4.14 15.44
CA ASN A 48 -6.56 -5.27 16.13
C ASN A 48 -6.69 -4.99 17.63
N LEU A 49 -7.89 -4.64 18.09
CA LEU A 49 -8.14 -4.29 19.50
C LEU A 49 -8.05 -5.45 20.47
N LEU A 50 -8.07 -6.69 19.97
CA LEU A 50 -7.91 -7.92 20.75
C LEU A 50 -6.44 -8.26 21.04
N THR A 51 -5.53 -7.44 20.51
CA THR A 51 -4.11 -7.54 20.82
C THR A 51 -3.88 -7.36 22.33
N SER A 52 -3.23 -8.34 22.94
CA SER A 52 -2.89 -8.36 24.37
C SER A 52 -1.43 -8.82 24.51
N PRO A 53 -0.45 -7.90 24.36
CA PRO A 53 0.97 -8.24 24.51
C PRO A 53 1.29 -8.61 25.96
N ALA A 54 2.48 -9.17 26.20
CA ALA A 54 2.95 -9.43 27.55
C ALA A 54 3.16 -8.12 28.33
N SER A 55 3.15 -8.17 29.67
CA SER A 55 3.24 -6.97 30.50
C SER A 55 4.57 -6.23 30.40
N ASP A 56 5.62 -6.92 29.96
CA ASP A 56 6.97 -6.40 29.70
C ASP A 56 7.19 -5.97 28.25
N GLU A 57 6.19 -6.14 27.38
CA GLU A 57 6.21 -5.69 25.99
C GLU A 57 5.54 -4.32 25.83
N TYR A 58 6.02 -3.53 24.87
CA TYR A 58 5.42 -2.24 24.54
C TYR A 58 4.15 -2.42 23.71
N ASP A 59 3.01 -1.96 24.23
CA ASP A 59 1.72 -2.05 23.54
C ASP A 59 1.61 -1.04 22.39
N LEU A 60 2.04 -1.47 21.20
CA LEU A 60 2.02 -0.65 19.98
C LEU A 60 0.61 -0.27 19.54
N VAL A 61 -0.37 -1.16 19.72
CA VAL A 61 -1.76 -0.89 19.32
C VAL A 61 -2.33 0.26 20.16
N ARG A 62 -2.15 0.21 21.48
CA ARG A 62 -2.58 1.30 22.37
C ARG A 62 -1.78 2.58 22.14
N ALA A 63 -0.51 2.48 21.77
CA ALA A 63 0.31 3.64 21.47
C ALA A 63 -0.17 4.41 20.22
N TRP A 64 -0.58 3.70 19.15
CA TRP A 64 -1.24 4.35 18.01
C TRP A 64 -2.52 5.06 18.43
N GLN A 65 -3.36 4.42 19.25
CA GLN A 65 -4.59 5.05 19.76
C GLN A 65 -4.29 6.32 20.57
N LYS A 66 -3.23 6.32 21.39
CA LYS A 66 -2.78 7.50 22.13
C LYS A 66 -2.36 8.63 21.19
N LEU A 67 -1.64 8.31 20.11
CA LEU A 67 -1.25 9.31 19.10
C LEU A 67 -2.48 10.03 18.52
N ASN A 68 -3.54 9.28 18.21
CA ASN A 68 -4.81 9.85 17.75
C ASN A 68 -5.47 10.75 18.79
N THR A 69 -5.63 10.27 20.03
CA THR A 69 -6.35 11.01 21.08
C THR A 69 -5.59 12.23 21.57
N GLN A 70 -4.26 12.18 21.60
CA GLN A 70 -3.41 13.28 22.09
C GLN A 70 -3.12 14.35 21.03
N HIS A 71 -2.93 13.94 19.77
CA HIS A 71 -2.48 14.85 18.72
C HIS A 71 -3.50 15.03 17.58
N GLY A 72 -4.66 14.38 17.64
CA GLY A 72 -5.69 14.47 16.60
C GLY A 72 -5.31 13.81 15.27
N VAL A 73 -4.24 13.00 15.26
CA VAL A 73 -3.72 12.35 14.04
C VAL A 73 -4.73 11.33 13.52
N ALA A 74 -5.20 11.49 12.28
CA ALA A 74 -6.14 10.55 11.70
C ALA A 74 -5.48 9.17 11.45
N LEU A 75 -6.06 8.10 12.00
CA LEU A 75 -5.62 6.73 11.77
C LEU A 75 -6.55 6.08 10.75
N ASN A 76 -6.03 5.78 9.58
CA ASN A 76 -6.79 5.24 8.45
C ASN A 76 -6.33 3.81 8.17
N ILE A 77 -7.28 2.94 7.83
CA ILE A 77 -7.02 1.53 7.55
C ILE A 77 -7.55 1.20 6.16
N CYS A 78 -6.77 0.48 5.36
CA CYS A 78 -7.28 -0.04 4.11
C CYS A 78 -8.33 -1.14 4.36
N VAL A 79 -9.59 -0.85 4.01
CA VAL A 79 -10.73 -1.77 4.17
C VAL A 79 -10.46 -3.12 3.51
N ALA A 80 -10.01 -3.14 2.25
CA ALA A 80 -9.78 -4.39 1.54
C ALA A 80 -8.69 -5.26 2.21
N ALA A 81 -7.63 -4.65 2.74
CA ALA A 81 -6.57 -5.36 3.45
C ALA A 81 -7.05 -5.85 4.84
N ALA A 82 -7.87 -5.06 5.52
CA ALA A 82 -8.43 -5.34 6.83
C ALA A 82 -9.42 -6.52 6.81
N LEU A 83 -10.36 -6.51 5.86
CA LEU A 83 -11.37 -7.58 5.69
C LEU A 83 -10.73 -8.97 5.52
N ARG A 84 -9.67 -9.07 4.70
CA ARG A 84 -8.95 -10.33 4.48
C ARG A 84 -8.22 -10.86 5.72
N ARG A 85 -7.97 -9.98 6.70
CA ARG A 85 -7.20 -10.26 7.91
C ARG A 85 -8.08 -10.32 9.16
N GLY A 86 -9.41 -10.28 8.99
CA GLY A 86 -10.37 -10.35 10.09
C GLY A 86 -10.46 -9.06 10.92
N ILE A 87 -9.93 -7.94 10.42
CA ILE A 87 -10.07 -6.63 11.05
C ILE A 87 -11.28 -5.93 10.43
N ILE A 88 -12.41 -5.94 11.15
CA ILE A 88 -13.72 -5.60 10.59
C ILE A 88 -14.50 -4.74 11.58
N ASP A 89 -15.11 -3.66 11.09
CA ASP A 89 -16.05 -2.84 11.86
C ASP A 89 -17.48 -3.40 11.82
N GLU A 90 -18.38 -2.77 12.57
CA GLU A 90 -19.78 -3.19 12.61
C GLU A 90 -20.51 -3.03 11.27
N THR A 91 -20.13 -2.02 10.47
CA THR A 91 -20.79 -1.73 9.19
C THR A 91 -20.49 -2.82 8.17
N GLU A 92 -19.22 -3.16 8.00
CA GLU A 92 -18.77 -4.19 7.09
C GLU A 92 -19.13 -5.60 7.59
N ALA A 93 -19.10 -5.85 8.91
CA ALA A 93 -19.55 -7.12 9.47
C ALA A 93 -21.05 -7.36 9.18
N GLY A 94 -21.88 -6.33 9.34
CA GLY A 94 -23.30 -6.39 8.98
C GLY A 94 -23.51 -6.60 7.47
N ARG A 95 -22.76 -5.87 6.62
CA ARG A 95 -22.84 -6.01 5.16
C ARG A 95 -22.46 -7.41 4.66
N LEU A 96 -21.50 -8.05 5.33
CA LEU A 96 -21.00 -9.38 4.98
C LEU A 96 -21.68 -10.52 5.76
N ALA A 97 -22.64 -10.22 6.63
CA ALA A 97 -23.34 -11.17 7.49
C ALA A 97 -22.38 -12.05 8.34
N LEU A 98 -21.33 -11.45 8.91
CA LEU A 98 -20.33 -12.17 9.71
C LEU A 98 -20.77 -12.35 11.18
N PRO A 99 -20.41 -13.48 11.83
CA PRO A 99 -20.95 -13.88 13.14
C PRO A 99 -20.40 -13.10 14.34
N SER A 100 -19.23 -12.46 14.22
CA SER A 100 -18.59 -11.75 15.32
C SER A 100 -17.96 -10.44 14.86
N ARG A 101 -17.86 -9.50 15.80
CA ARG A 101 -17.40 -8.12 15.59
C ARG A 101 -16.10 -7.89 16.36
N GLN A 102 -15.22 -7.04 15.82
CA GLN A 102 -14.29 -6.28 16.67
C GLN A 102 -14.91 -4.89 16.85
N SER A 103 -15.26 -4.51 18.09
CA SER A 103 -15.87 -3.22 18.39
C SER A 103 -14.87 -2.10 18.16
N SER A 104 -14.83 -1.59 16.93
CA SER A 104 -13.78 -0.70 16.47
C SER A 104 -14.03 0.79 16.74
N ALA A 105 -14.84 1.09 17.75
CA ALA A 105 -15.14 2.45 18.16
C ALA A 105 -13.85 3.19 18.54
N GLY A 106 -13.30 3.96 17.58
CA GLY A 106 -12.12 4.82 17.77
C GLY A 106 -11.05 4.75 16.67
N LEU A 107 -10.95 3.66 15.90
CA LEU A 107 -9.94 3.54 14.82
C LEU A 107 -10.52 3.70 13.41
N TYR A 108 -11.83 3.57 13.27
CA TYR A 108 -12.52 3.89 12.03
C TYR A 108 -12.89 5.35 12.10
N ALA A 109 -12.02 6.22 11.58
CA ALA A 109 -12.44 7.57 11.25
C ALA A 109 -13.68 7.44 10.37
N LYS A 110 -14.83 7.90 10.88
CA LYS A 110 -16.12 7.94 10.17
C LYS A 110 -15.86 8.32 8.72
N ARG A 111 -16.44 7.55 7.77
CA ARG A 111 -16.60 8.06 6.39
C ARG A 111 -17.10 9.50 6.51
N PRO A 112 -16.48 10.50 5.86
CA PRO A 112 -17.16 11.77 5.68
C PRO A 112 -18.52 11.44 5.08
N GLY A 113 -19.59 11.92 5.72
CA GLY A 113 -20.93 11.74 5.22
C GLY A 113 -20.96 12.13 3.75
N ARG A 114 -21.66 11.33 2.94
CA ARG A 114 -21.92 11.61 1.53
C ARG A 114 -22.78 12.87 1.45
N ALA A 115 -22.15 14.04 1.61
CA ALA A 115 -22.70 15.29 1.13
C ALA A 115 -22.57 15.23 -0.40
N GLY A 116 -23.68 15.42 -1.11
CA GLY A 116 -23.74 15.46 -2.57
C GLY A 116 -23.02 16.66 -3.16
N GLY A 117 -21.70 16.75 -2.97
CA GLY A 117 -20.82 17.68 -3.66
C GLY A 117 -19.80 16.87 -4.46
N GLY A 118 -19.68 17.17 -5.75
CA GLY A 118 -18.70 16.55 -6.64
C GLY A 118 -17.26 16.69 -6.11
N ILE A 119 -16.35 15.96 -6.76
CA ILE A 119 -14.90 15.91 -6.51
C ILE A 119 -14.23 17.23 -6.95
N SER A 120 -14.87 18.38 -6.73
CA SER A 120 -14.43 19.70 -7.20
C SER A 120 -13.66 20.52 -6.17
N HIS A 121 -13.55 20.08 -4.91
CA HIS A 121 -12.98 20.90 -3.82
C HIS A 121 -11.60 20.52 -3.30
N LEU A 122 -10.85 19.64 -3.97
CA LEU A 122 -9.42 19.39 -3.64
C LEU A 122 -8.43 20.26 -4.43
N ARG A 123 -8.91 21.27 -5.19
CA ARG A 123 -8.07 22.13 -6.06
C ARG A 123 -7.83 23.56 -5.58
N SER A 124 -8.10 23.91 -4.32
CA SER A 124 -7.86 25.28 -3.85
C SER A 124 -6.95 25.35 -2.63
N GLY A 125 -5.70 25.76 -2.85
CA GLY A 125 -4.87 26.38 -1.81
C GLY A 125 -3.42 25.90 -1.77
N GLY A 126 -2.56 26.47 -2.63
CA GLY A 126 -1.10 26.32 -2.57
C GLY A 126 -0.54 25.41 -3.66
N ALA A 127 0.61 25.76 -4.23
CA ALA A 127 1.34 24.92 -5.16
C ALA A 127 1.78 23.64 -4.45
N VAL A 128 0.93 22.61 -4.46
CA VAL A 128 1.30 21.27 -4.03
C VAL A 128 2.29 20.77 -5.06
N LEU A 129 3.57 20.69 -4.67
CA LEU A 129 4.60 20.02 -5.46
C LEU A 129 4.09 18.60 -5.76
N MET A 130 3.75 18.35 -7.03
CA MET A 130 3.13 17.11 -7.46
C MET A 130 4.20 16.01 -7.44
N LYS A 131 4.23 15.25 -6.34
CA LYS A 131 5.24 14.21 -6.13
C LYS A 131 5.04 13.05 -7.10
N ARG A 132 6.13 12.62 -7.74
CA ARG A 132 6.19 11.43 -8.58
C ARG A 132 6.33 10.18 -7.72
N ILE A 133 5.52 9.16 -7.98
CA ILE A 133 5.48 7.93 -7.17
C ILE A 133 5.90 6.72 -8.00
N ALA A 134 6.96 6.03 -7.59
CA ALA A 134 7.39 4.77 -8.18
C ALA A 134 6.82 3.57 -7.40
N PHE A 135 6.19 2.64 -8.10
CA PHE A 135 5.82 1.32 -7.59
C PHE A 135 6.84 0.30 -8.07
N VAL A 136 7.54 -0.35 -7.15
CA VAL A 136 8.59 -1.33 -7.47
C VAL A 136 8.12 -2.72 -7.06
N PHE A 137 7.78 -3.55 -8.02
CA PHE A 137 7.49 -4.97 -7.81
C PHE A 137 8.81 -5.76 -7.84
N SER A 138 9.11 -6.42 -6.72
CA SER A 138 10.38 -7.11 -6.47
C SER A 138 10.22 -8.59 -6.11
N THR A 139 9.00 -9.05 -5.90
CA THR A 139 8.67 -10.44 -5.48
C THR A 139 7.89 -11.19 -6.56
N ALA A 140 8.11 -12.50 -6.65
CA ALA A 140 7.31 -13.40 -7.49
C ALA A 140 5.81 -13.36 -7.14
N PRO A 141 4.91 -13.65 -8.11
CA PRO A 141 3.48 -13.72 -7.85
C PRO A 141 3.10 -14.97 -7.03
N HIS A 142 1.94 -14.92 -6.40
CA HIS A 142 1.23 -16.03 -5.73
C HIS A 142 1.86 -16.60 -4.44
N GLY A 143 3.19 -16.62 -4.31
CA GLY A 143 3.88 -17.08 -3.10
C GLY A 143 3.64 -16.18 -1.88
N SER A 144 3.26 -14.93 -2.12
CA SER A 144 2.76 -14.00 -1.10
C SER A 144 1.72 -13.06 -1.70
N ALA A 145 0.99 -12.35 -0.84
CA ALA A 145 0.05 -11.32 -1.28
C ALA A 145 0.74 -10.02 -1.76
N SER A 146 2.09 -9.96 -1.76
CA SER A 146 2.87 -8.74 -1.96
C SER A 146 2.56 -8.06 -3.30
N GLY A 147 2.61 -8.81 -4.41
CA GLY A 147 2.25 -8.32 -5.74
C GLY A 147 0.78 -7.90 -5.86
N ARG A 148 -0.15 -8.70 -5.33
CA ARG A 148 -1.58 -8.36 -5.37
C ARG A 148 -1.87 -7.05 -4.63
N GLU A 149 -1.30 -6.87 -3.44
CA GLU A 149 -1.47 -5.64 -2.66
C GLU A 149 -0.70 -4.46 -3.28
N GLY A 150 0.41 -4.71 -3.98
CA GLY A 150 1.06 -3.66 -4.77
C GLY A 150 0.19 -3.15 -5.91
N LEU A 151 -0.48 -4.08 -6.61
CA LEU A 151 -1.39 -3.74 -7.70
C LEU A 151 -2.64 -2.99 -7.19
N ASP A 152 -3.25 -3.45 -6.09
CA ASP A 152 -4.37 -2.74 -5.44
C ASP A 152 -3.97 -1.29 -5.07
N ALA A 153 -2.76 -1.09 -4.51
CA ALA A 153 -2.26 0.23 -4.14
C ALA A 153 -1.93 1.12 -5.34
N LEU A 154 -1.35 0.53 -6.40
CA LEU A 154 -1.05 1.21 -7.66
C LEU A 154 -2.33 1.77 -8.29
N LEU A 155 -3.37 0.93 -8.44
CA LEU A 155 -4.65 1.35 -9.04
C LEU A 155 -5.39 2.38 -8.20
N ALA A 156 -5.33 2.27 -6.87
CA ALA A 156 -5.89 3.30 -6.00
C ALA A 156 -5.13 4.63 -6.14
N THR A 157 -3.83 4.58 -6.40
CA THR A 157 -2.99 5.78 -6.58
C THR A 157 -3.17 6.40 -7.96
N SER A 158 -3.34 5.60 -9.01
CA SER A 158 -3.59 6.10 -10.37
C SER A 158 -4.88 6.90 -10.47
N ALA A 159 -5.88 6.58 -9.64
CA ALA A 159 -7.10 7.38 -9.53
C ALA A 159 -6.89 8.81 -8.96
N LEU A 160 -5.71 9.09 -8.37
CA LEU A 160 -5.38 10.37 -7.74
C LEU A 160 -4.28 11.15 -8.49
N THR A 161 -3.42 10.45 -9.23
CA THR A 161 -2.29 11.06 -9.94
C THR A 161 -1.83 10.19 -11.10
N GLU A 162 -1.51 10.83 -12.22
CA GLU A 162 -0.86 10.22 -13.39
C GLU A 162 0.67 10.25 -13.25
N ALA A 163 1.22 10.96 -12.25
CA ALA A 163 2.65 11.10 -12.00
C ALA A 163 3.23 9.85 -11.31
N LEU A 164 3.06 8.68 -11.93
CA LEU A 164 3.50 7.39 -11.40
C LEU A 164 4.39 6.63 -12.38
N GLY A 165 5.12 5.64 -11.85
CA GLY A 165 5.95 4.74 -12.65
C GLY A 165 5.97 3.36 -12.02
N VAL A 166 5.99 2.31 -12.85
CA VAL A 166 5.94 0.93 -12.40
C VAL A 166 7.20 0.22 -12.83
N PHE A 167 7.88 -0.42 -11.88
CA PHE A 167 9.17 -1.07 -12.08
C PHE A 167 9.08 -2.54 -11.66
N PHE A 168 9.47 -3.44 -12.55
CA PHE A 168 9.56 -4.87 -12.28
C PHE A 168 11.04 -5.29 -12.21
N ILE A 169 11.51 -5.65 -11.02
CA ILE A 169 12.91 -6.01 -10.75
C ILE A 169 13.00 -7.35 -10.01
N SER A 170 14.16 -8.00 -10.04
CA SER A 170 14.37 -9.26 -9.32
C SER A 170 13.29 -10.29 -9.67
N ASP A 171 12.64 -10.93 -8.68
CA ASP A 171 11.54 -11.87 -8.93
C ASP A 171 10.22 -11.19 -9.32
N GLY A 172 10.15 -9.86 -9.21
CA GLY A 172 9.01 -9.09 -9.70
C GLY A 172 8.77 -9.24 -11.20
N VAL A 173 9.79 -9.61 -11.99
CA VAL A 173 9.60 -9.88 -13.43
C VAL A 173 8.64 -11.04 -13.69
N PHE A 174 8.51 -12.00 -12.76
CA PHE A 174 7.56 -13.11 -12.89
C PHE A 174 6.10 -12.65 -12.84
N GLN A 175 5.81 -11.46 -12.30
CA GLN A 175 4.47 -10.87 -12.29
C GLN A 175 3.90 -10.75 -13.71
N LEU A 176 4.76 -10.50 -14.70
CA LEU A 176 4.34 -10.19 -16.06
C LEU A 176 4.21 -11.41 -16.98
N LEU A 177 4.49 -12.62 -16.51
CA LEU A 177 4.38 -13.81 -17.34
C LEU A 177 2.93 -14.06 -17.79
N PRO A 178 2.68 -14.39 -19.07
CA PRO A 178 1.35 -14.73 -19.55
C PRO A 178 0.91 -16.12 -19.09
N GLY A 179 -0.40 -16.39 -19.18
CA GLY A 179 -0.94 -17.74 -19.01
C GLY A 179 -0.91 -18.31 -17.58
N GLN A 180 -0.71 -17.47 -16.57
CA GLN A 180 -0.73 -17.89 -15.16
C GLN A 180 -2.12 -18.43 -14.77
N LYS A 181 -2.15 -19.54 -14.03
CA LYS A 181 -3.37 -20.20 -13.51
C LYS A 181 -3.28 -20.40 -11.98
N PRO A 182 -3.41 -19.31 -11.20
CA PRO A 182 -3.20 -19.36 -9.75
C PRO A 182 -4.31 -20.08 -8.98
N ASP A 183 -5.46 -20.31 -9.59
CA ASP A 183 -6.54 -21.14 -9.07
C ASP A 183 -6.08 -22.57 -8.76
N ALA A 184 -5.11 -23.10 -9.52
CA ALA A 184 -4.47 -24.39 -9.25
C ALA A 184 -3.79 -24.49 -7.87
N VAL A 185 -3.46 -23.34 -7.25
CA VAL A 185 -2.88 -23.25 -5.90
C VAL A 185 -3.75 -22.44 -4.94
N LEU A 186 -5.05 -22.33 -5.23
CA LEU A 186 -6.03 -21.59 -4.41
C LEU A 186 -5.71 -20.08 -4.26
N ALA A 187 -4.90 -19.53 -5.15
CA ALA A 187 -4.58 -18.10 -5.18
C ALA A 187 -5.53 -17.35 -6.12
N ARG A 188 -5.81 -16.07 -5.79
CA ARG A 188 -6.61 -15.20 -6.64
C ARG A 188 -5.85 -14.86 -7.92
N ASP A 189 -6.51 -14.97 -9.07
CA ASP A 189 -5.98 -14.42 -10.32
C ASP A 189 -6.07 -12.89 -10.34
N TYR A 190 -4.99 -12.25 -9.89
CA TYR A 190 -4.81 -10.80 -10.00
C TYR A 190 -3.95 -10.38 -11.18
N ILE A 191 -3.39 -11.34 -11.94
CA ILE A 191 -2.54 -11.04 -13.09
C ILE A 191 -3.38 -10.46 -14.22
N ALA A 192 -4.62 -10.93 -14.37
CA ALA A 192 -5.60 -10.35 -15.28
C ALA A 192 -5.80 -8.84 -15.07
N THR A 193 -5.60 -8.33 -13.86
CA THR A 193 -5.76 -6.91 -13.52
C THR A 193 -4.63 -6.03 -14.07
N PHE A 194 -3.43 -6.57 -14.31
CA PHE A 194 -2.35 -5.83 -14.97
C PHE A 194 -2.72 -5.40 -16.40
N LYS A 195 -3.58 -6.18 -17.08
CA LYS A 195 -4.09 -5.84 -18.42
C LYS A 195 -4.97 -4.59 -18.45
N LEU A 196 -5.34 -4.05 -17.29
CA LEU A 196 -6.11 -2.82 -17.18
C LEU A 196 -5.22 -1.58 -17.19
N PHE A 197 -3.88 -1.71 -17.23
CA PHE A 197 -2.97 -0.55 -17.20
C PHE A 197 -3.29 0.48 -18.27
N ASP A 198 -3.56 0.03 -19.50
CA ASP A 198 -3.97 0.88 -20.62
C ASP A 198 -5.29 1.62 -20.36
N LEU A 199 -6.18 1.09 -19.52
CA LEU A 199 -7.45 1.74 -19.15
C LEU A 199 -7.29 2.78 -18.03
N TYR A 200 -6.17 2.75 -17.31
CA TYR A 200 -5.86 3.65 -16.21
C TYR A 200 -4.70 4.60 -16.54
N ASP A 201 -4.33 4.71 -17.84
CA ASP A 201 -3.23 5.54 -18.34
C ASP A 201 -1.89 5.29 -17.61
N ILE A 202 -1.62 4.02 -17.28
CA ILE A 202 -0.38 3.58 -16.60
C ILE A 202 0.67 3.20 -17.65
N ASP A 203 1.24 4.20 -18.30
CA ASP A 203 2.13 4.00 -19.46
C ASP A 203 3.62 3.85 -19.07
N GLN A 204 4.01 4.39 -17.91
CA GLN A 204 5.41 4.42 -17.48
C GLN A 204 5.82 3.10 -16.79
N CYS A 205 5.93 2.03 -17.58
CA CYS A 205 6.28 0.69 -17.11
C CYS A 205 7.67 0.25 -17.56
N TRP A 206 8.49 -0.21 -16.61
CA TRP A 206 9.87 -0.62 -16.82
C TRP A 206 10.14 -2.02 -16.27
N ILE A 207 10.96 -2.81 -16.97
CA ILE A 207 11.38 -4.14 -16.53
C ILE A 207 12.90 -4.29 -16.55
N CYS A 208 13.48 -4.92 -15.53
CA CYS A 208 14.93 -5.09 -15.41
C CYS A 208 15.46 -6.16 -16.39
N ALA A 209 16.20 -5.73 -17.42
CA ALA A 209 16.77 -6.63 -18.43
C ALA A 209 17.74 -7.67 -17.81
N ALA A 210 18.54 -7.27 -16.82
CA ALA A 210 19.42 -8.20 -16.11
C ALA A 210 18.64 -9.27 -15.34
N SER A 211 17.53 -8.91 -14.68
CA SER A 211 16.69 -9.87 -13.96
C SER A 211 16.00 -10.85 -14.91
N LEU A 212 15.64 -10.42 -16.12
CA LEU A 212 15.13 -11.29 -17.18
C LEU A 212 16.19 -12.31 -17.63
N ARG A 213 17.43 -11.87 -17.88
CA ARG A 213 18.56 -12.75 -18.25
C ARG A 213 18.83 -13.81 -17.21
N GLU A 214 18.94 -13.42 -15.95
CA GLU A 214 19.17 -14.33 -14.82
C GLU A 214 18.10 -15.43 -14.70
N ARG A 215 16.88 -15.17 -15.20
CA ARG A 215 15.73 -16.08 -15.13
C ARG A 215 15.40 -16.75 -16.47
N GLY A 216 16.14 -16.43 -17.54
CA GLY A 216 15.91 -16.99 -18.89
C GLY A 216 14.62 -16.50 -19.57
N LEU A 217 14.21 -15.25 -19.35
CA LEU A 217 12.90 -14.70 -19.76
C LEU A 217 12.97 -13.64 -20.88
N GLU A 218 14.04 -13.59 -21.68
CA GLU A 218 14.26 -12.51 -22.66
C GLU A 218 13.30 -12.52 -23.86
N ASN A 219 12.74 -13.68 -24.22
CA ASN A 219 11.89 -13.86 -25.41
C ASN A 219 10.43 -14.13 -25.05
N ILE A 220 9.90 -13.45 -24.03
CA ILE A 220 8.53 -13.64 -23.54
C ILE A 220 7.66 -12.45 -23.93
N ASN A 221 6.45 -12.74 -24.42
CA ASN A 221 5.40 -11.73 -24.58
C ASN A 221 4.72 -11.49 -23.22
N PHE A 222 5.07 -10.40 -22.57
CA PHE A 222 4.55 -10.03 -21.25
C PHE A 222 3.11 -9.53 -21.30
N VAL A 223 2.39 -9.60 -20.17
CA VAL A 223 1.00 -9.12 -20.05
C VAL A 223 0.87 -7.59 -19.93
N VAL A 224 1.99 -6.89 -19.74
CA VAL A 224 2.12 -5.42 -19.71
C VAL A 224 3.21 -5.04 -20.69
N ASP A 225 3.02 -3.95 -21.43
CA ASP A 225 4.08 -3.35 -22.25
C ASP A 225 5.07 -2.61 -21.35
N ALA A 226 6.03 -3.35 -20.80
CA ALA A 226 7.08 -2.82 -19.95
C ALA A 226 8.39 -2.72 -20.74
N THR A 227 8.94 -1.51 -20.84
CA THR A 227 10.19 -1.31 -21.58
C THR A 227 11.37 -1.88 -20.79
N PRO A 228 12.18 -2.78 -21.39
CA PRO A 228 13.34 -3.36 -20.72
C PRO A 228 14.46 -2.33 -20.59
N LEU A 229 15.00 -2.19 -19.38
CA LEU A 229 16.13 -1.31 -19.05
C LEU A 229 17.27 -2.08 -18.39
N GLU A 230 18.50 -1.75 -18.77
CA GLU A 230 19.70 -2.19 -18.06
C GLU A 230 19.80 -1.55 -16.67
N PRO A 231 20.46 -2.20 -15.69
CA PRO A 231 20.47 -1.74 -14.29
C PRO A 231 20.86 -0.28 -14.07
N VAL A 232 21.80 0.26 -14.86
CA VAL A 232 22.23 1.66 -14.76
C VAL A 232 21.13 2.61 -15.22
N ALA A 233 20.46 2.30 -16.33
CA ALA A 233 19.36 3.10 -16.86
C ALA A 233 18.14 3.03 -15.93
N LEU A 234 17.80 1.83 -15.44
CA LEU A 234 16.70 1.62 -14.49
C LEU A 234 16.92 2.39 -13.19
N ARG A 235 18.14 2.39 -12.64
CA ARG A 235 18.49 3.18 -11.45
C ARG A 235 18.34 4.67 -11.69
N ARG A 236 18.78 5.17 -12.86
CA ARG A 236 18.64 6.58 -13.23
C ARG A 236 17.16 6.96 -13.33
N GLU A 237 16.36 6.12 -13.98
CA GLU A 237 14.93 6.37 -14.14
C GLU A 237 14.20 6.37 -12.79
N LEU A 238 14.48 5.39 -11.93
CA LEU A 238 13.92 5.35 -10.57
C LEU A 238 14.31 6.59 -9.75
N GLY A 239 15.48 7.18 -10.00
CA GLY A 239 15.94 8.43 -9.38
C GLY A 239 15.12 9.68 -9.73
N ASN A 240 14.23 9.60 -10.74
CA ASN A 240 13.33 10.69 -11.11
C ASN A 240 12.05 10.75 -10.25
N TYR A 241 11.89 9.84 -9.28
CA TYR A 241 10.68 9.72 -8.45
C TYR A 241 10.94 10.16 -7.01
N ASP A 242 9.99 10.89 -6.43
CA ASP A 242 10.09 11.43 -5.07
C ASP A 242 9.76 10.39 -3.99
N VAL A 243 8.93 9.41 -4.34
CA VAL A 243 8.44 8.36 -3.43
C VAL A 243 8.61 7.01 -4.10
N ILE A 244 9.18 6.04 -3.38
CA ILE A 244 9.32 4.66 -3.84
C ILE A 244 8.53 3.74 -2.92
N LEU A 245 7.55 3.04 -3.48
CA LEU A 245 6.75 2.04 -2.79
C LEU A 245 7.12 0.67 -3.34
N ARG A 246 7.84 -0.13 -2.54
CA ARG A 246 8.27 -1.47 -2.93
C ARG A 246 7.30 -2.54 -2.47
N PHE A 247 6.91 -3.39 -3.40
CA PHE A 247 6.04 -4.55 -3.22
C PHE A 247 6.75 -5.82 -3.69
#